data_AF-A0A7C4RHX2-F1
#
_entry.id   AF-A0A7C4RHX2-F1
#
_cell.length_a   1.000
_cell.length_b   1.000
_cell.length_c   1.000
_cell.angle_alpha   90.00
_cell.angle_beta   90.00
_cell.angle_gamma   90.00
#
_symmetry.space_group_name_H-M   'P 1'
#
loop_
_entity.id
_entity.type
_entity.pdbx_description
1 polymer ?
#
loop_
_entity_poly.entity_id
_entity_poly.type
_entity_poly.pdbx_seq_one_letter_code
_entity_poly.pdbx_strand_id
1 'polypeptide(L)'
;MKKKAPAIILIWAITASATILQALYVQPLLTWHHYLFLFIASILPGILLADLKEVIIGYFIMCLLSLFIMTFSLALLPVISGKVPPIPSLIDMLLQSALITIFRSTLPSVWILCLISAILGSAIAEYLKITDAP
;
A
#
# COMPACT_ATOMS: atom_id res chain seq x y z
N MET A 1 8.30 18.10 4.16
CA MET A 1 7.37 17.50 3.19
C MET A 1 7.18 18.46 2.04
N LYS A 2 7.77 18.11 0.89
CA LYS A 2 7.58 18.84 -0.37
C LYS A 2 6.10 18.92 -0.72
N LYS A 3 5.67 19.97 -1.44
CA LYS A 3 4.25 20.13 -1.87
C LYS A 3 3.71 18.92 -2.66
N LYS A 4 4.58 18.18 -3.35
CA LYS A 4 4.24 16.99 -4.14
C LYS A 4 4.18 15.70 -3.31
N ALA A 5 4.70 15.68 -2.08
CA ALA A 5 4.80 14.48 -1.26
C ALA A 5 3.45 13.80 -0.98
N PRO A 6 2.36 14.53 -0.63
CA PRO A 6 1.06 13.90 -0.40
C PRO A 6 0.52 13.15 -1.61
N ALA A 7 0.68 13.71 -2.82
CA ALA A 7 0.24 13.08 -4.06
C ALA A 7 1.04 11.82 -4.37
N ILE A 8 2.36 11.84 -4.16
CA ILE A 8 3.24 10.66 -4.32
C ILE A 8 2.82 9.55 -3.36
N ILE A 9 2.61 9.87 -2.08
CA ILE A 9 2.19 8.91 -1.05
C ILE A 9 0.81 8.33 -1.39
N LEU A 10 -0.13 9.15 -1.86
CA LEU A 10 -1.45 8.69 -2.27
C LEU A 10 -1.38 7.71 -3.44
N ILE A 11 -0.62 8.04 -4.49
CA ILE A 11 -0.43 7.15 -5.64
C ILE A 11 0.22 5.84 -5.17
N TRP A 12 1.24 5.92 -4.32
CA TRP A 12 1.89 4.74 -3.77
C TRP A 12 0.92 3.82 -3.01
N ALA A 13 0.07 4.40 -2.15
CA ALA A 13 -0.94 3.65 -1.41
C ALA A 13 -1.98 3.00 -2.34
N ILE A 14 -2.42 3.72 -3.38
CA ILE A 14 -3.35 3.18 -4.38
C ILE A 14 -2.70 2.02 -5.13
N THR A 15 -1.46 2.17 -5.60
CA THR A 15 -0.76 1.12 -6.33
C THR A 15 -0.53 -0.13 -5.46
N ALA A 16 -0.08 0.06 -4.22
CA ALA A 16 0.14 -1.05 -3.30
C ALA A 16 -1.17 -1.78 -2.98
N SER A 17 -2.21 -1.04 -2.57
CA SER A 17 -3.52 -1.62 -2.24
C SER A 17 -4.19 -2.28 -3.43
N ALA A 18 -4.14 -1.68 -4.63
CA ALA A 18 -4.70 -2.28 -5.84
C ALA A 18 -4.03 -3.60 -6.21
N THR A 19 -2.69 -3.67 -6.11
CA THR A 19 -1.94 -4.90 -6.39
C THR A 19 -2.32 -6.01 -5.41
N ILE A 20 -2.39 -5.69 -4.12
CA ILE A 20 -2.74 -6.66 -3.07
C ILE A 20 -4.20 -7.10 -3.25
N LEU A 21 -5.13 -6.17 -3.46
CA LEU A 21 -6.54 -6.49 -3.68
C LEU A 21 -6.73 -7.37 -4.91
N GLN A 22 -6.08 -7.04 -6.03
CA GLN A 22 -6.16 -7.82 -7.25
C GLN A 22 -5.69 -9.26 -7.02
N ALA A 23 -4.61 -9.46 -6.24
CA ALA A 23 -4.19 -10.79 -5.82
C ALA A 23 -5.25 -11.47 -4.94
N LEU A 24 -5.74 -10.79 -3.90
CA LEU A 24 -6.67 -11.34 -2.92
C LEU A 24 -8.03 -11.72 -3.49
N TYR A 25 -8.50 -11.05 -4.55
CA TYR A 25 -9.73 -11.43 -5.25
C TYR A 25 -9.59 -12.71 -6.07
N VAL A 26 -8.36 -13.08 -6.46
CA VAL A 26 -8.09 -14.29 -7.26
C VAL A 26 -7.65 -15.45 -6.37
N GLN A 27 -6.79 -15.18 -5.38
CA GLN A 27 -6.19 -16.19 -4.53
C GLN A 27 -5.83 -15.61 -3.15
N PRO A 28 -5.92 -16.40 -2.07
CA PRO A 28 -5.72 -15.91 -0.71
C PRO A 28 -4.26 -15.59 -0.35
N LEU A 29 -3.30 -15.86 -1.24
CA LEU A 29 -1.87 -15.68 -1.00
C LEU A 29 -1.21 -14.96 -2.17
N LEU A 30 -0.26 -14.07 -1.87
CA LEU A 30 0.51 -13.38 -2.88
C LEU A 30 1.54 -14.34 -3.50
N THR A 31 1.59 -14.38 -4.83
CA THR A 31 2.69 -15.04 -5.56
C THR A 31 3.89 -14.10 -5.73
N TRP A 32 5.06 -14.67 -6.04
CA TRP A 32 6.33 -13.95 -6.23
C TRP A 32 6.24 -12.74 -7.18
N HIS A 33 5.44 -12.83 -8.26
CA HIS A 33 5.23 -11.71 -9.18
C HIS A 33 4.65 -10.45 -8.51
N HIS A 34 3.74 -10.61 -7.55
CA HIS A 34 3.15 -9.47 -6.82
C HIS A 34 4.20 -8.82 -5.92
N TYR A 35 5.04 -9.62 -5.25
CA TYR A 35 6.15 -9.11 -4.45
C TYR A 35 7.13 -8.32 -5.31
N LEU A 36 7.52 -8.85 -6.48
CA LEU A 36 8.40 -8.15 -7.41
C LEU A 36 7.79 -6.81 -7.88
N PHE A 37 6.51 -6.80 -8.22
CA PHE A 37 5.82 -5.58 -8.63
C PHE A 37 5.77 -4.56 -7.50
N LEU A 38 5.38 -4.97 -6.29
CA LEU A 38 5.34 -4.09 -5.10
C LEU A 38 6.70 -3.51 -4.75
N PHE A 39 7.77 -4.31 -4.90
CA PHE A 39 9.14 -3.85 -4.72
C PHE A 39 9.49 -2.75 -5.72
N ILE A 40 9.31 -2.99 -7.03
CA ILE A 40 9.62 -2.00 -8.07
C ILE A 40 8.76 -0.75 -7.92
N ALA A 41 7.46 -0.91 -7.69
CA ALA A 41 6.52 0.19 -7.50
C ALA A 41 6.85 1.06 -6.29
N SER A 42 7.47 0.49 -5.26
CA SER A 42 7.87 1.20 -4.05
C SER A 42 9.25 1.89 -4.17
N ILE A 43 10.09 1.51 -5.13
CA ILE A 43 11.33 2.25 -5.44
C ILE A 43 10.99 3.66 -5.96
N LEU A 44 9.99 3.79 -6.83
CA LEU A 44 9.65 5.05 -7.48
C LEU A 44 9.29 6.18 -6.50
N PRO A 45 8.38 5.99 -5.51
CA PRO A 45 8.13 6.96 -4.45
C PRO A 45 9.39 7.32 -3.66
N GLY A 46 10.26 6.35 -3.40
CA GLY A 46 11.57 6.57 -2.77
C GLY A 46 12.42 7.58 -3.55
N ILE A 47 12.54 7.37 -4.86
CA ILE A 47 13.26 8.28 -5.76
C ILE A 47 12.62 9.67 -5.78
N LEU A 48 11.30 9.74 -5.92
CA LEU A 48 10.56 10.99 -6.08
C LEU A 48 10.55 11.86 -4.81
N LEU A 49 10.52 11.23 -3.64
CA LEU A 49 10.64 11.93 -2.37
C LEU A 49 12.10 12.39 -2.14
N ALA A 50 13.06 11.53 -2.49
CA ALA A 50 14.53 11.70 -2.38
C ALA A 50 15.07 11.88 -0.96
N ASP A 51 14.29 12.43 -0.04
CA ASP A 51 14.64 12.62 1.37
C ASP A 51 14.20 11.39 2.20
N LEU A 52 15.15 10.76 2.88
CA LEU A 52 14.93 9.56 3.68
C LEU A 52 13.87 9.76 4.79
N LYS A 53 13.84 10.94 5.43
CA LYS A 53 12.86 11.26 6.47
C LYS A 53 11.46 11.35 5.86
N GLU A 54 11.32 11.97 4.68
CA GLU A 54 10.04 12.01 3.95
C GLU A 54 9.60 10.62 3.51
N VAL A 55 10.53 9.75 3.09
CA VAL A 55 10.23 8.35 2.73
C VAL A 55 9.72 7.55 3.92
N ILE A 56 10.38 7.64 5.09
CA ILE A 56 9.97 6.90 6.30
C ILE A 56 8.58 7.36 6.76
N ILE A 57 8.34 8.67 6.85
CA ILE A 57 7.02 9.21 7.24
C ILE A 57 5.97 8.82 6.20
N GLY A 58 6.29 8.98 4.91
CA GLY A 58 5.41 8.63 3.80
C GLY A 58 5.05 7.15 3.76
N TYR A 59 5.98 6.27 4.14
CA TYR A 59 5.74 4.84 4.25
C TYR A 59 4.67 4.51 5.29
N PHE A 60 4.74 5.08 6.50
CA PHE A 60 3.70 4.84 7.52
C PHE A 60 2.33 5.35 7.09
N ILE A 61 2.28 6.53 6.46
CA ILE A 61 1.04 7.08 5.89
C ILE A 61 0.51 6.16 4.79
N MET A 62 1.38 5.69 3.89
CA MET A 62 1.04 4.77 2.82
C MET A 62 0.49 3.45 3.37
N CYS A 63 1.08 2.88 4.42
CA CYS A 63 0.60 1.65 5.05
C CYS A 63 -0.81 1.84 5.61
N LEU A 64 -1.05 2.92 6.37
CA LEU A 64 -2.36 3.25 6.92
C LEU A 64 -3.41 3.46 5.83
N LEU A 65 -3.07 4.22 4.79
CA LEU A 65 -3.95 4.44 3.64
C LEU A 65 -4.24 3.14 2.90
N SER A 66 -3.23 2.30 2.68
CA SER A 66 -3.40 1.02 1.99
C SER A 66 -4.31 0.09 2.78
N LEU A 67 -4.11 -0.02 4.10
CA LEU A 67 -4.99 -0.80 4.97
C LEU A 67 -6.43 -0.29 4.93
N PHE A 68 -6.62 1.03 4.95
CA PHE A 68 -7.94 1.65 4.84
C PHE A 68 -8.59 1.32 3.50
N ILE A 69 -7.89 1.51 2.37
CA ILE A 69 -8.40 1.19 1.02
C ILE A 69 -8.78 -0.29 0.93
N MET A 70 -7.90 -1.20 1.35
CA MET A 70 -8.15 -2.64 1.26
C MET A 70 -9.33 -3.07 2.11
N THR A 71 -9.41 -2.58 3.35
CA THR A 71 -10.53 -2.89 4.26
C THR A 71 -11.84 -2.34 3.72
N PHE A 72 -11.82 -1.11 3.21
CA PHE A 72 -12.99 -0.50 2.58
C PHE A 72 -13.46 -1.31 1.37
N SER A 73 -12.55 -1.73 0.49
CA SER A 73 -12.87 -2.52 -0.70
C SER A 73 -13.42 -3.91 -0.38
N LEU A 74 -12.88 -4.59 0.62
CA LEU A 74 -13.31 -5.96 0.96
C LEU A 74 -14.56 -6.01 1.85
N ALA A 75 -14.71 -5.07 2.79
CA ALA A 75 -15.81 -5.12 3.77
C ALA A 75 -16.98 -4.19 3.42
N LEU A 76 -16.70 -2.93 3.06
CA LEU A 76 -17.74 -1.90 2.92
C LEU A 76 -18.30 -1.81 1.50
N LEU A 77 -17.47 -1.97 0.47
CA LEU A 77 -17.90 -1.87 -0.92
C LEU A 77 -19.00 -2.88 -1.30
N PRO A 78 -18.98 -4.17 -0.86
CA PRO A 78 -20.07 -5.10 -1.12
C PRO A 78 -21.42 -4.68 -0.50
N VAL A 79 -21.38 -4.01 0.65
CA VAL A 79 -22.56 -3.50 1.34
C VAL A 79 -23.14 -2.29 0.59
N ILE A 80 -22.27 -1.34 0.23
CA ILE A 80 -22.67 -0.12 -0.51
C ILE A 80 -23.20 -0.46 -1.91
N SER A 81 -22.60 -1.46 -2.57
CA SER A 81 -23.04 -1.92 -3.89
C SER A 81 -24.34 -2.75 -3.86
N GLY A 82 -24.92 -3.01 -2.68
CA GLY A 82 -26.15 -3.78 -2.53
C GLY A 82 -25.99 -5.28 -2.77
N LYS A 83 -24.74 -5.77 -2.93
CA LYS A 83 -24.44 -7.20 -3.06
C LYS A 83 -24.64 -7.96 -1.74
N VAL A 84 -24.54 -7.25 -0.62
CA VAL A 84 -24.68 -7.78 0.73
C VAL A 84 -25.70 -6.92 1.49
N PRO A 85 -26.70 -7.51 2.19
CA PRO A 85 -27.64 -6.73 2.98
C PRO A 85 -26.92 -6.05 4.16
N PRO A 86 -27.30 -4.81 4.53
CA PRO A 86 -26.65 -4.04 5.59
C PRO A 86 -27.08 -4.51 6.99
N ILE A 87 -26.87 -5.80 7.28
CA ILE A 87 -27.16 -6.41 8.58
C ILE A 87 -25.90 -6.26 9.44
N PRO A 88 -25.98 -5.65 10.65
CA PRO A 88 -24.80 -5.36 11.46
C PRO A 88 -23.88 -6.56 11.70
N SER A 89 -24.44 -7.72 12.05
CA SER A 89 -23.66 -8.95 12.28
C SER A 89 -22.90 -9.44 11.05
N LEU A 90 -23.44 -9.21 9.85
CA LEU A 90 -22.80 -9.60 8.59
C LEU A 90 -21.68 -8.62 8.22
N ILE A 91 -21.88 -7.32 8.49
CA ILE A 91 -20.86 -6.29 8.30
C ILE A 91 -19.65 -6.56 9.21
N ASP A 92 -19.90 -6.88 10.48
CA ASP A 92 -18.83 -7.21 11.44
C ASP A 92 -18.04 -8.44 11.00
N MET A 93 -18.73 -9.46 10.48
CA MET A 93 -18.10 -10.68 9.98
C MET A 93 -17.26 -10.41 8.71
N LEU A 94 -17.75 -9.57 7.80
CA LEU A 94 -17.00 -9.13 6.62
C LEU A 94 -15.77 -8.31 7.01
N LEU A 95 -15.90 -7.39 7.96
CA LEU A 95 -14.79 -6.59 8.45
C LEU A 95 -13.71 -7.46 9.10
N GLN A 96 -14.10 -8.39 9.98
CA GLN A 96 -13.16 -9.32 10.61
C GLN A 96 -12.45 -10.20 9.57
N SER A 97 -13.20 -10.79 8.64
CA SER A 97 -12.61 -11.64 7.59
C SER A 97 -11.67 -10.87 6.67
N ALA A 98 -12.01 -9.62 6.30
CA ALA A 98 -11.15 -8.74 5.52
C ALA A 98 -9.84 -8.46 6.25
N LEU A 99 -9.91 -8.05 7.52
CA LEU A 99 -8.72 -7.77 8.33
C LEU A 99 -7.82 -9.00 8.46
N ILE A 100 -8.39 -10.17 8.80
CA ILE A 100 -7.63 -11.42 8.92
C ILE A 100 -6.94 -11.75 7.59
N THR A 101 -7.65 -11.62 6.47
CA THR A 101 -7.12 -11.92 5.13
C THR A 101 -5.98 -10.96 4.76
N ILE A 102 -6.16 -9.66 4.98
CA ILE A 102 -5.14 -8.64 4.70
C ILE A 102 -3.91 -8.88 5.56
N PHE A 103 -4.07 -9.06 6.88
CA PHE A 103 -2.94 -9.22 7.78
C PHE A 103 -2.17 -10.51 7.51
N ARG A 104 -2.86 -11.63 7.31
CA ARG A 104 -2.21 -12.91 7.01
C ARG A 104 -1.45 -12.91 5.69
N SER A 105 -1.92 -12.17 4.69
CA SER A 105 -1.30 -12.14 3.37
C SER A 105 -0.16 -11.11 3.25
N THR A 106 -0.23 -10.01 4.02
CA THR A 106 0.70 -8.88 3.87
C THR A 106 1.75 -8.78 4.97
N LEU A 107 1.42 -9.11 6.22
CA LEU A 107 2.38 -9.02 7.32
C LEU A 107 3.26 -10.27 7.44
N PRO A 108 4.55 -10.09 7.81
CA PRO A 108 5.32 -8.84 7.80
C PRO A 108 5.96 -8.54 6.43
N SER A 109 5.99 -9.54 5.53
CA SER A 109 6.87 -9.56 4.37
C SER A 109 6.61 -8.44 3.37
N VAL A 110 5.35 -8.13 3.05
CA VAL A 110 5.02 -7.13 2.03
C VAL A 110 5.44 -5.75 2.51
N TRP A 111 5.12 -5.42 3.76
CA TRP A 111 5.38 -4.11 4.32
C TRP A 111 6.89 -3.86 4.50
N ILE A 112 7.64 -4.87 4.95
CA ILE A 112 9.10 -4.77 5.03
C ILE A 112 9.71 -4.60 3.64
N LEU A 113 9.24 -5.37 2.65
CA LEU A 113 9.70 -5.26 1.28
C LEU A 113 9.50 -3.85 0.73
N CYS A 114 8.28 -3.30 0.85
CA CYS A 114 7.95 -1.94 0.43
C CYS A 114 8.84 -0.88 1.09
N LEU A 115 9.12 -1.02 2.40
CA LEU A 115 10.00 -0.10 3.12
C LEU A 115 11.43 -0.14 2.58
N ILE A 116 12.00 -1.34 2.46
CA ILE A 116 13.37 -1.52 1.97
C ILE A 116 13.52 -0.98 0.55
N SER A 117 12.56 -1.27 -0.35
CA SER A 117 12.56 -0.73 -1.71
C SER A 117 12.47 0.81 -1.74
N ALA A 118 11.67 1.41 -0.88
CA ALA A 118 11.53 2.86 -0.85
C ALA A 118 12.80 3.55 -0.32
N ILE A 119 13.44 2.96 0.71
CA ILE A 119 14.75 3.40 1.20
C ILE A 119 15.80 3.28 0.09
N LEU A 120 15.81 2.15 -0.64
CA LEU A 120 16.70 1.97 -1.78
C LEU A 120 16.47 3.04 -2.85
N GLY A 121 15.21 3.35 -3.17
CA GLY A 121 14.86 4.44 -4.09
C GLY A 121 15.39 5.80 -3.62
N SER A 122 15.29 6.10 -2.32
CA SER A 122 15.86 7.32 -1.74
C SER A 122 17.37 7.38 -1.91
N ALA A 123 18.08 6.29 -1.63
CA ALA A 123 19.53 6.21 -1.76
C ALA A 123 19.98 6.37 -3.23
N ILE A 124 19.21 5.82 -4.18
CA ILE A 124 19.45 6.04 -5.61
C ILE A 124 19.30 7.52 -5.98
N ALA A 125 18.26 8.19 -5.49
CA ALA A 125 18.07 9.62 -5.76
C ALA A 125 19.18 10.50 -5.18
N GLU A 126 19.68 10.15 -3.98
CA GLU A 126 20.82 10.81 -3.36
C GLU A 126 22.10 10.59 -4.18
N TYR A 127 22.39 9.36 -4.59
CA TYR A 127 23.55 9.04 -5.44
C TYR A 127 23.53 9.80 -6.77
N LEU A 128 22.35 9.93 -7.37
CA LEU A 128 22.14 10.66 -8.64
C LEU A 128 22.00 12.17 -8.47
N LYS A 129 22.09 12.70 -7.24
CA LYS A 129 21.91 14.14 -6.91
C LYS A 129 20.60 14.74 -7.42
N ILE A 130 19.52 13.94 -7.37
CA ILE A 130 18.16 14.38 -7.75
C ILE A 130 17.57 15.32 -6.68
N THR A 131 18.23 15.46 -5.54
CA THR A 131 17.82 16.27 -4.38
C THR A 131 17.76 17.78 -4.65
N ASP A 132 18.37 18.27 -5.73
CA ASP A 132 18.74 19.69 -5.86
C ASP A 132 17.95 20.49 -6.92
N ALA A 133 16.84 19.95 -7.46
CA ALA A 133 15.99 20.74 -8.35
C ALA A 133 15.02 21.62 -7.53
N PRO A 134 15.11 22.97 -7.62
CA PRO A 134 14.30 23.91 -6.84
C PRO A 134 12.78 23.80 -7.08
#